data_AF-A0A1E1UWC2-F1
#
_entry.id   AF-A0A1E1UWC2-F1
#
_cell.length_a   1.000
_cell.length_b   1.000
_cell.length_c   1.000
_cell.angle_alpha   90.00
_cell.angle_beta   90.00
_cell.angle_gamma   90.00
#
_symmetry.space_group_name_H-M   'P 1'
#
loop_
_entity.id
_entity.type
_entity.pdbx_description
1 polymer ?
#
loop_
_entity_poly.entity_id
_entity_poly.type
_entity_poly.pdbx_seq_one_letter_code
_entity_poly.pdbx_strand_id
1 'polypeptide(L)' 'MAEIHNRMPTTLLPRDFEAWLDGSGGKELLMQPPQELREWIVSQRMNRTGVGDDDPATAGPFKETLF' A
#
# COMPACT_ATOMS: atom_id res chain seq x y z
N MET A 1 6.80 7.68 -3.00
CA MET A 1 6.61 7.59 -1.52
C MET A 1 7.16 8.74 -0.68
N ALA A 2 8.46 9.07 -0.66
CA ALA A 2 8.97 10.11 0.28
C ALA A 2 8.27 11.47 0.11
N GLU A 3 7.76 11.75 -1.08
CA GLU A 3 6.93 12.93 -1.41
C GLU A 3 5.52 12.88 -0.79
N ILE A 4 5.02 11.70 -0.43
CA ILE A 4 3.69 11.46 0.17
C ILE A 4 3.81 11.21 1.69
N HIS A 5 4.81 10.41 2.13
CA HIS A 5 5.05 10.09 3.54
C HIS A 5 6.50 9.63 3.77
N ASN A 6 7.05 9.92 4.95
CA ASN A 6 8.41 9.50 5.36
C ASN A 6 8.52 8.05 5.89
N ARG A 7 7.46 7.25 5.79
CA ARG A 7 7.37 5.87 6.27
C ARG A 7 6.60 5.05 5.24
N MET A 8 6.93 3.78 5.15
CA MET A 8 6.24 2.84 4.27
C MET A 8 6.22 1.44 4.86
N PRO A 9 5.22 0.62 4.52
CA PRO A 9 5.23 -0.79 4.89
C PRO A 9 6.37 -1.51 4.18
N THR A 10 6.92 -2.51 4.86
CA THR A 10 7.81 -3.50 4.24
C THR A 10 6.98 -4.45 3.38
N THR A 11 7.34 -4.59 2.11
CA THR A 11 6.70 -5.54 1.18
C THR A 11 7.50 -6.84 1.11
N LEU A 12 6.87 -7.96 1.47
CA LEU A 12 7.42 -9.30 1.27
C LEU A 12 7.30 -9.70 -0.21
N LEU A 13 8.28 -10.45 -0.70
CA LEU A 13 8.19 -11.07 -2.02
C LEU A 13 7.43 -12.40 -1.92
N PRO A 14 6.70 -12.83 -2.96
CA PRO A 14 5.88 -14.04 -2.89
C PRO A 14 6.63 -15.30 -2.45
N ARG A 15 7.90 -15.44 -2.84
CA ARG A 15 8.77 -16.55 -2.43
C ARG A 15 9.07 -16.61 -0.93
N ASP A 16 8.88 -15.50 -0.22
CA ASP A 16 9.24 -15.33 1.19
C ASP A 16 8.00 -15.41 2.12
N PHE A 17 6.79 -15.60 1.55
CA PHE A 17 5.54 -15.63 2.32
C PHE A 17 5.50 -16.78 3.33
N GLU A 18 5.83 -18.00 2.93
CA GLU A 18 5.82 -19.15 3.83
C GLU A 18 6.79 -18.98 4.98
N ALA A 19 8.03 -18.56 4.68
CA ALA A 19 9.04 -18.33 5.71
C ALA A 19 8.63 -17.24 6.72
N TRP A 20 7.87 -16.25 6.28
CA TRP A 20 7.28 -15.25 7.17
C TRP A 20 6.15 -15.84 8.04
N LEU A 21 5.25 -16.61 7.44
CA LEU A 21 4.07 -17.16 8.10
C LEU A 21 4.39 -18.28 9.09
N ASP A 22 5.39 -19.13 8.79
CA ASP A 22 5.83 -20.23 9.64
C ASP A 22 6.90 -19.84 10.66
N GLY A 23 7.42 -18.61 10.56
CA GLY A 23 8.43 -18.05 11.47
C GLY A 23 9.86 -18.56 11.24
N SER A 24 10.12 -19.30 10.16
CA SER A 24 11.48 -19.72 9.78
C SER A 24 12.31 -18.58 9.18
N GLY A 25 11.66 -17.51 8.73
CA GLY A 25 12.24 -16.32 8.14
C GLY A 25 12.88 -15.36 9.14
N GLY A 26 14.10 -14.92 8.85
CA GLY A 26 14.81 -13.91 9.63
C GLY A 26 14.37 -12.47 9.31
N LYS A 27 14.84 -11.50 10.11
CA LYS A 27 14.59 -10.06 9.90
C LYS A 27 15.07 -9.56 8.54
N GLU A 28 15.98 -10.30 7.90
CA GLU A 28 16.53 -10.03 6.58
C GLU A 28 15.45 -10.00 5.50
N LEU A 29 14.36 -10.76 5.68
CA LEU A 29 13.17 -10.68 4.83
C LEU A 29 12.53 -9.29 4.86
N LEU A 30 12.67 -8.57 5.99
CA LEU A 30 12.06 -7.26 6.19
C LEU A 30 12.96 -6.08 5.84
N MET A 31 14.26 -6.33 5.63
CA MET A 31 15.27 -5.32 5.31
C MET A 31 15.52 -5.19 3.81
N GLN A 32 14.66 -5.81 2.99
CA GLN A 32 14.74 -5.69 1.54
C GLN A 32 14.43 -4.25 1.09
N PRO A 33 15.04 -3.79 -0.01
CA PRO A 33 14.71 -2.49 -0.55
C PRO A 33 13.21 -2.42 -0.94
N PRO A 34 12.59 -1.24 -0.83
CA PRO A 34 11.26 -1.00 -1.36
C PRO A 34 11.08 -1.50 -2.80
N GLN A 35 9.96 -2.15 -3.08
CA GLN A 35 9.57 -2.46 -4.45
C GLN A 35 9.10 -1.20 -5.19
N GLU A 36 9.15 -1.23 -6.53
CA GLU A 36 8.54 -0.19 -7.35
C GLU A 36 7.02 -0.21 -7.19
N LEU A 37 6.46 0.90 -6.71
CA LEU A 37 5.02 1.08 -6.53
C LEU A 37 4.51 2.14 -7.52
N ARG A 38 3.25 1.99 -7.91
CA ARG A 38 2.50 3.05 -8.60
C ARG A 38 1.63 3.76 -7.58
N GLU A 39 1.59 5.09 -7.69
CA GLU A 39 0.87 5.97 -6.77
C GLU A 39 0.01 6.96 -7.55
N TRP A 40 -1.16 7.30 -7.02
CA TRP A 40 -2.06 8.32 -7.56
C TRP A 40 -2.95 8.90 -6.46
N ILE A 41 -3.47 10.10 -6.67
CA ILE A 41 -4.46 10.72 -5.78
C ILE A 41 -5.79 9.97 -5.89
N VAL A 42 -6.46 9.75 -4.75
CA VAL A 42 -7.76 9.06 -4.66
C VAL A 42 -8.83 9.96 -4.06
N SER A 43 -10.09 9.53 -4.08
CA SER A 43 -11.21 10.30 -3.53
C SER A 43 -11.09 10.44 -2.01
N GLN A 44 -11.40 11.62 -1.47
CA GLN A 44 -11.49 11.85 -0.02
C GLN A 44 -12.57 10.99 0.67
N ARG A 45 -13.46 10.35 -0.09
CA ARG A 45 -14.38 9.32 0.44
C ARG A 45 -13.62 8.22 1.19
N MET A 46 -12.40 7.91 0.76
CA MET A 46 -11.51 6.92 1.40
C MET A 46 -11.20 7.22 2.88
N ASN A 47 -11.37 8.46 3.32
CA ASN A 47 -11.08 8.85 4.71
C ASN A 47 -12.17 8.42 5.71
N ARG A 48 -13.35 8.00 5.23
CA ARG A 48 -14.47 7.58 6.09
C ARG A 48 -14.57 6.06 6.12
N THR A 49 -14.28 5.47 7.27
CA THR A 49 -14.43 4.03 7.50
C THR A 49 -15.92 3.64 7.63
N GLY A 50 -16.27 2.44 7.16
CA GLY A 50 -17.63 1.90 7.23
C GLY A 50 -18.61 2.48 6.21
N VAL A 51 -18.16 3.37 5.31
CA VAL A 51 -18.99 3.94 4.25
C VAL A 51 -18.22 3.97 2.94
N GLY A 52 -18.56 3.05 2.03
CA GLY A 52 -17.89 2.96 0.73
C GLY A 52 -16.58 2.15 0.75
N ASP A 53 -16.30 1.42 1.84
CA ASP A 53 -15.16 0.50 1.95
C ASP A 53 -15.17 -0.56 0.83
N ASP A 54 -16.35 -1.02 0.44
CA ASP A 54 -16.56 -1.97 -0.66
C ASP A 54 -16.67 -1.30 -2.05
N ASP A 55 -16.62 0.04 -2.13
CA ASP A 55 -16.68 0.76 -3.41
C ASP A 55 -15.27 0.89 -4.00
N PRO A 56 -14.92 0.14 -5.06
CA PRO A 56 -13.59 0.18 -5.66
C PRO A 56 -13.24 1.56 -6.24
N ALA A 57 -14.23 2.41 -6.52
CA ALA A 57 -13.99 3.79 -6.97
C ALA A 57 -13.28 4.65 -5.92
N THR A 58 -13.27 4.24 -4.64
CA THR A 58 -12.54 4.93 -3.58
C THR A 58 -11.02 4.77 -3.70
N ALA A 59 -10.52 3.68 -4.29
CA ALA A 59 -9.10 3.42 -4.53
C ALA A 59 -8.63 3.77 -5.95
N GLY A 60 -9.57 4.05 -6.87
CA GLY A 60 -9.26 4.45 -8.24
C GLY A 60 -8.64 5.85 -8.34
N PRO A 61 -7.93 6.17 -9.45
CA PRO A 61 -7.41 7.51 -9.69
C PRO A 61 -8.52 8.56 -9.66
N PHE A 62 -8.40 9.52 -8.77
CA PHE A 62 -9.31 10.65 -8.68
C PHE A 62 -8.83 11.77 -9.60
N LYS A 63 -9.69 12.16 -10.54
CA LYS A 63 -9.50 13.37 -11.33
C LYS A 63 -10.33 14.47 -10.68
N GLU A 64 -9.67 15.38 -10.00
CA GLU A 64 -10.31 16.64 -9.68
C GLU A 64 -10.61 17.33 -11.01
N THR A 65 -11.88 17.62 -11.27
CA THR A 65 -12.23 18.54 -12.36
C THR A 65 -11.87 19.92 -11.83
N LEU A 66 -10.60 20.30 -11.97
CA LEU A 66 -10.21 21.69 -11.82
C LEU A 66 -11.03 22.46 -12.86
N PHE A 67 -11.75 23.47 -12.35
CA PHE A 67 -12.70 24.33 -13.06
C PHE A 67 -12.29 24.69 -14.50
#